data_AF-A0A6H5IEX2-F1
#
_entry.id   AF-A0A6H5IEX2-F1
#
_cell.length_a   1.000
_cell.length_b   1.000
_cell.length_c   1.000
_cell.angle_alpha   90.00
_cell.angle_beta   90.00
_cell.angle_gamma   90.00
#
_symmetry.space_group_name_H-M   'P 1'
#
loop_
_entity.id
_entity.type
_entity.pdbx_description
1 polymer ?
#
loop_
_entity_poly.entity_id
_entity_poly.type
_entity_poly.pdbx_seq_one_letter_code
_entity_poly.pdbx_strand_id
1 'polypeptide(L)'
;MSFVVIFLLCCTSYVVSCDTVESNYKLDLIQVLFRHGERTPIDCESRMLQAVSNASSYDPWGYGELTNRGMMQEYEIGQMLRRTYDRFLPKLYRPEHVYAHSSGTSRTKNSLALVLAALFPPAAELRWNKHLNWMPINIFTDPRPLDALNKPRDCVK
;
A
#
# COMPACT_ATOMS: atom_id res chain seq x y z
N MET A 1 34.71 64.60 42.88
CA MET A 1 33.60 63.63 42.84
C MET A 1 33.20 63.45 41.39
N SER A 2 33.73 62.41 40.76
CA SER A 2 33.45 62.08 39.36
C SER A 2 32.85 60.68 39.35
N PHE A 3 31.63 60.57 38.86
CA PHE A 3 30.94 59.31 38.67
C PHE A 3 31.47 58.64 37.41
N VAL A 4 31.75 57.35 37.49
CA VAL A 4 31.93 56.48 36.32
C VAL A 4 30.74 55.53 36.33
N VAL A 5 29.83 55.73 35.38
CA VAL A 5 28.73 54.81 35.11
C VAL A 5 29.21 53.89 33.99
N ILE A 6 29.43 52.61 34.31
CA ILE A 6 29.78 51.58 33.33
C ILE A 6 28.46 50.96 32.85
N PHE A 7 28.07 51.25 31.61
CA PHE A 7 27.00 50.51 30.94
C PHE A 7 27.59 49.23 30.32
N LEU A 8 27.38 48.11 30.99
CA LEU A 8 27.60 46.78 30.42
C LEU A 8 26.42 46.46 29.49
N LEU A 9 26.62 46.66 28.19
CA LEU A 9 25.75 46.10 27.15
C LEU A 9 25.92 44.58 27.15
N CYS A 10 25.15 43.90 28.01
CA CYS A 10 24.95 42.47 27.90
C CYS A 10 24.08 42.25 26.65
N CYS A 11 24.70 41.94 25.51
CA CYS A 11 24.02 41.29 24.40
C CYS A 11 23.49 39.95 24.93
N THR A 12 22.31 39.99 25.54
CA THR A 12 21.54 38.79 25.84
C THR A 12 21.13 38.25 24.49
N SER A 13 21.91 37.31 23.98
CA SER A 13 21.48 36.44 22.90
C SER A 13 20.20 35.76 23.41
N TYR A 14 19.03 36.30 23.07
CA TYR A 14 17.78 35.62 23.30
C TYR A 14 17.80 34.40 22.38
N VAL A 15 18.32 33.29 22.90
CA VAL A 15 18.08 31.98 22.33
C VAL A 15 16.60 31.75 22.56
N VAL A 16 15.79 32.01 21.53
CA VAL A 16 14.42 31.53 21.50
C VAL A 16 14.54 30.01 21.47
N SER A 17 14.47 29.39 22.65
CA SER A 17 14.19 27.97 22.75
C SER A 17 12.81 27.81 22.15
N CYS A 18 12.76 27.38 20.90
CA CYS A 18 11.53 26.87 20.34
C CYS A 18 11.29 25.59 21.11
N ASP A 19 10.41 25.63 22.11
CA ASP A 19 9.89 24.42 22.71
C ASP A 19 9.34 23.62 21.54
N THR A 20 10.04 22.56 21.16
CA THR A 20 9.46 21.55 20.30
C THR A 20 8.26 21.08 21.08
N VAL A 21 7.06 21.49 20.66
CA VAL A 21 5.82 20.97 21.20
C VAL A 21 5.95 19.47 21.04
N GLU A 22 6.24 18.77 22.13
CA GLU A 22 6.36 17.33 22.17
C GLU A 22 4.94 16.81 21.99
N SER A 23 4.52 16.77 20.73
CA SER A 23 3.16 16.47 20.39
C SER A 23 2.97 14.98 20.58
N ASN A 24 2.15 14.60 21.56
CA ASN A 24 1.77 13.22 21.84
C ASN A 24 0.81 12.65 20.76
N TYR A 25 1.16 12.81 19.49
CA TYR A 25 0.41 12.22 18.39
C TYR A 25 0.79 10.74 18.27
N LYS A 26 -0.23 9.90 18.14
CA LYS A 26 -0.08 8.48 17.82
C LYS A 26 -0.75 8.21 16.47
N LEU A 27 -0.17 7.30 15.71
CA LEU A 27 -0.82 6.75 14.52
C LEU A 27 -2.04 5.94 14.98
N ASP A 28 -3.21 6.25 14.43
CA ASP A 28 -4.49 5.60 14.80
C ASP A 28 -5.09 4.81 13.64
N LEU A 29 -4.87 5.26 12.40
CA LEU A 29 -5.39 4.63 11.18
C LEU A 29 -4.39 4.74 10.04
N ILE A 30 -4.27 3.67 9.25
CA ILE A 30 -3.59 3.67 7.96
C ILE A 30 -4.63 3.34 6.89
N GLN A 31 -4.77 4.23 5.90
CA GLN A 31 -5.57 3.98 4.71
C GLN A 31 -4.66 4.00 3.49
N VAL A 32 -4.62 2.90 2.75
CA VAL A 32 -3.78 2.75 1.57
C VAL A 32 -4.66 2.50 0.35
N LEU A 33 -4.51 3.32 -0.68
CA LEU A 33 -5.06 3.09 -2.00
C LEU A 33 -3.90 2.92 -2.97
N PHE A 34 -3.87 1.80 -3.69
CA PHE A 34 -2.85 1.51 -4.67
C PHE A 34 -3.48 0.90 -5.92
N ARG A 35 -2.78 1.07 -7.05
CA ARG A 35 -3.17 0.47 -8.32
C ARG A 35 -2.56 -0.93 -8.41
N HIS A 36 -3.23 -1.82 -9.13
CA HIS A 36 -2.66 -3.08 -9.56
C HIS A 36 -1.27 -2.90 -10.24
N GLY A 37 -0.42 -3.91 -10.14
CA GLY A 37 0.91 -3.97 -10.71
C GLY A 37 0.88 -4.09 -12.23
N GLU A 38 2.08 -4.22 -12.80
CA GLU A 38 2.24 -4.46 -14.23
C GLU A 38 1.37 -5.63 -14.70
N ARG A 39 0.69 -5.43 -15.83
CA ARG A 39 -0.19 -6.40 -16.44
C ARG A 39 0.02 -6.44 -17.95
N THR A 40 -0.41 -7.52 -18.57
CA THR A 40 -0.63 -7.56 -20.02
C THR A 40 -1.73 -6.57 -20.42
N PRO A 41 -1.79 -6.13 -21.70
CA PRO A 41 -2.87 -5.30 -22.19
C PRO A 41 -4.23 -5.96 -21.98
N ILE A 42 -5.30 -5.18 -21.79
CA ILE A 42 -6.65 -5.74 -21.92
C ILE A 42 -7.00 -5.86 -23.42
N ASP A 43 -7.98 -6.69 -23.73
CA ASP A 43 -8.42 -6.99 -25.10
C ASP A 43 -8.67 -5.72 -25.95
N CYS A 44 -9.34 -4.70 -25.41
CA CYS A 44 -9.55 -3.45 -26.14
C CYS A 44 -8.25 -2.65 -26.36
N GLU A 45 -7.31 -2.67 -25.42
CA GLU A 45 -5.99 -2.02 -25.58
C GLU A 45 -5.18 -2.73 -26.67
N SER A 46 -5.17 -4.06 -26.70
CA SER A 46 -4.46 -4.84 -27.73
C SER A 46 -5.02 -4.56 -29.13
N ARG A 47 -6.36 -4.51 -29.28
CA ARG A 47 -7.00 -4.14 -30.55
C ARG A 47 -6.63 -2.72 -31.00
N MET A 48 -6.61 -1.75 -30.09
CA MET A 48 -6.27 -0.35 -30.41
C MET A 48 -4.82 -0.19 -30.86
N LEU A 49 -3.90 -0.92 -30.23
CA LEU A 49 -2.48 -0.82 -30.54
C LEU A 49 -2.09 -1.52 -31.85
N GLN A 50 -3.03 -2.25 -32.50
CA GLN A 50 -2.73 -3.23 -33.56
C GLN A 50 -1.61 -4.21 -33.14
N ALA A 51 -1.37 -4.29 -31.83
CA ALA A 51 -0.31 -5.04 -31.21
C ALA A 51 -0.86 -6.45 -31.06
N VAL A 52 -0.56 -7.23 -32.10
CA VAL A 52 -0.79 -8.68 -32.20
C VAL A 52 -2.24 -9.07 -32.45
N SER A 53 -2.46 -9.79 -33.55
CA SER A 53 -3.75 -10.39 -33.94
C SER A 53 -4.12 -11.64 -33.13
N ASN A 54 -3.25 -12.16 -32.26
CA ASN A 54 -3.44 -13.44 -31.58
C ASN A 54 -3.16 -13.35 -30.08
N ALA A 55 -4.10 -13.85 -29.27
CA ALA A 55 -4.04 -13.90 -27.81
C ALA A 55 -2.80 -14.66 -27.28
N SER A 56 -2.22 -15.57 -28.07
CA SER A 56 -1.06 -16.39 -27.72
C SER A 56 0.20 -15.58 -27.41
N SER A 57 0.31 -14.33 -27.86
CA SER A 57 1.47 -13.48 -27.53
C SER A 57 1.55 -13.06 -26.07
N TYR A 58 0.48 -13.27 -25.30
CA TYR A 58 0.44 -12.99 -23.87
C TYR A 58 0.38 -14.25 -23.01
N ASP A 59 0.54 -15.43 -23.62
CA ASP A 59 0.66 -16.68 -22.87
C ASP A 59 1.94 -16.67 -22.02
N PRO A 60 1.91 -17.27 -20.81
CA PRO A 60 0.80 -18.02 -20.22
C PRO A 60 -0.23 -17.15 -19.45
N TRP A 61 -0.07 -15.83 -19.39
CA TRP A 61 -0.91 -14.97 -18.55
C TRP A 61 -2.28 -14.67 -19.16
N GLY A 62 -2.34 -14.49 -20.48
CA GLY A 62 -3.53 -13.98 -21.17
C GLY A 62 -3.68 -12.46 -21.01
N TYR A 63 -4.83 -11.92 -21.43
CA TYR A 63 -5.08 -10.46 -21.45
C TYR A 63 -5.50 -9.90 -20.09
N GLY A 64 -4.94 -8.75 -19.73
CA GLY A 64 -5.35 -7.96 -18.56
C GLY A 64 -4.94 -8.56 -17.21
N GLU A 65 -4.04 -9.55 -17.22
CA GLU A 65 -3.57 -10.27 -16.04
C GLU A 65 -2.18 -9.80 -15.60
N LEU A 66 -1.87 -9.98 -14.31
CA LEU A 66 -0.57 -9.57 -13.75
C LEU A 66 0.58 -10.37 -14.36
N THR A 67 1.65 -9.67 -14.73
CA THR A 67 2.92 -10.31 -15.08
C THR A 67 3.68 -10.68 -13.80
N ASN A 68 4.72 -11.52 -13.89
CA ASN A 68 5.57 -11.81 -12.73
C ASN A 68 6.21 -10.54 -12.15
N ARG A 69 6.53 -9.55 -13.00
CA ARG A 69 7.03 -8.25 -12.57
C ARG A 69 5.96 -7.47 -11.80
N GLY A 70 4.73 -7.47 -12.30
CA GLY A 70 3.60 -6.87 -11.58
C GLY A 70 3.34 -7.53 -10.24
N MET A 71 3.49 -8.85 -10.16
CA MET A 71 3.36 -9.56 -8.88
C MET A 71 4.44 -9.14 -7.88
N MET A 72 5.70 -9.02 -8.31
CA MET A 72 6.78 -8.58 -7.43
C MET A 72 6.59 -7.13 -6.96
N GLN A 73 6.14 -6.23 -7.84
CA GLN A 73 5.85 -4.84 -7.47
C GLN A 73 4.86 -4.75 -6.29
N GLU A 74 3.81 -5.57 -6.31
CA GLU A 74 2.79 -5.60 -5.27
C GLU A 74 3.32 -6.20 -3.96
N TYR A 75 4.12 -7.24 -4.07
CA TYR A 75 4.80 -7.81 -2.92
C TYR A 75 5.75 -6.78 -2.27
N GLU A 76 6.48 -6.01 -3.08
CA GLU A 76 7.36 -4.92 -2.61
C GLU A 76 6.59 -3.79 -1.93
N ILE A 77 5.39 -3.44 -2.42
CA ILE A 77 4.50 -2.49 -1.74
C ILE A 77 4.17 -3.02 -0.34
N GLY A 78 3.76 -4.28 -0.21
CA GLY A 78 3.48 -4.89 1.09
C GLY A 78 4.70 -4.91 2.03
N GLN A 79 5.89 -5.18 1.49
CA GLN A 79 7.13 -5.13 2.27
C GLN A 79 7.45 -3.71 2.74
N MET A 80 7.27 -2.71 1.88
CA MET A 80 7.46 -1.31 2.22
C MET A 80 6.50 -0.90 3.33
N LEU A 81 5.21 -1.21 3.20
CA LEU A 81 4.20 -0.92 4.23
C LEU A 81 4.54 -1.62 5.55
N ARG A 82 4.96 -2.89 5.51
CA ARG A 82 5.36 -3.62 6.71
C ARG A 82 6.53 -2.95 7.43
N ARG A 83 7.56 -2.53 6.70
CA ARG A 83 8.74 -1.85 7.28
C ARG A 83 8.38 -0.47 7.83
N THR A 84 7.59 0.29 7.09
CA THR A 84 7.18 1.66 7.46
C THR A 84 6.31 1.68 8.72
N TYR A 85 5.43 0.69 8.86
CA TYR A 85 4.44 0.64 9.95
C TYR A 85 4.66 -0.51 10.93
N ASP A 86 5.87 -1.05 11.05
CA ASP A 86 6.15 -2.24 11.90
C ASP A 86 5.76 -2.04 13.37
N ARG A 87 5.85 -0.80 13.89
CA ARG A 87 5.44 -0.45 15.25
C ARG A 87 3.92 -0.41 15.44
N PHE A 88 3.18 -0.11 14.38
CA PHE A 88 1.72 0.00 14.40
C PHE A 88 1.05 -1.33 14.04
N LEU A 89 1.63 -2.08 13.09
CA LEU A 89 1.10 -3.35 12.61
C LEU A 89 1.61 -4.51 13.47
N PRO A 90 0.72 -5.26 14.15
CA PRO A 90 1.14 -6.39 14.97
C PRO A 90 1.80 -7.49 14.11
N LYS A 91 2.70 -8.26 14.73
CA LYS A 91 3.32 -9.43 14.09
C LYS A 91 2.32 -10.57 13.87
N LEU A 92 1.42 -10.76 14.83
CA LEU A 92 0.34 -11.73 14.74
C LEU A 92 -0.88 -11.08 14.06
N TYR A 93 -1.24 -11.59 12.88
CA TYR A 93 -2.46 -11.16 12.19
C TYR A 93 -3.71 -11.60 12.95
N ARG A 94 -4.75 -10.75 12.92
CA ARG A 94 -6.12 -11.09 13.30
C ARG A 94 -7.09 -10.44 12.31
N PRO A 95 -8.27 -11.04 12.06
CA PRO A 95 -9.24 -10.51 11.09
C PRO A 95 -9.64 -9.04 11.30
N GLU A 96 -9.63 -8.56 12.54
CA GLU A 96 -9.98 -7.18 12.91
C GLU A 96 -8.87 -6.16 12.61
N HIS A 97 -7.64 -6.57 12.31
CA HIS A 97 -6.53 -5.64 12.10
C HIS A 97 -6.55 -4.99 10.72
N VAL A 98 -7.11 -5.67 9.71
CA VAL A 98 -7.10 -5.18 8.32
C VAL A 98 -8.42 -5.47 7.64
N TYR A 99 -9.01 -4.41 7.10
CA TYR A 99 -10.09 -4.51 6.12
C TYR A 99 -9.50 -4.40 4.71
N ALA A 100 -9.38 -5.54 4.03
CA ALA A 100 -8.81 -5.61 2.69
C ALA A 100 -9.92 -5.63 1.63
N HIS A 101 -10.00 -4.58 0.81
CA HIS A 101 -11.01 -4.42 -0.24
C HIS A 101 -10.35 -4.23 -1.61
N SER A 102 -10.92 -4.87 -2.63
CA SER A 102 -10.45 -4.77 -4.02
C SER A 102 -11.62 -4.67 -4.99
N SER A 103 -11.40 -3.98 -6.10
CA SER A 103 -12.34 -4.04 -7.24
C SER A 103 -12.49 -5.47 -7.77
N GLY A 104 -13.60 -5.75 -8.45
CA GLY A 104 -13.97 -7.09 -8.89
C GLY A 104 -13.07 -7.78 -9.93
N THR A 105 -11.94 -7.21 -10.36
CA THR A 105 -11.07 -7.79 -11.40
C THR A 105 -10.00 -8.73 -10.83
N SER A 106 -9.63 -9.78 -11.58
CA SER A 106 -8.64 -10.79 -11.14
C SER A 106 -7.30 -10.14 -10.74
N ARG A 107 -6.73 -9.30 -11.61
CA ARG A 107 -5.48 -8.58 -11.34
C ARG A 107 -5.50 -7.75 -10.04
N THR A 108 -6.60 -7.08 -9.70
CA THR A 108 -6.66 -6.26 -8.48
C THR A 108 -6.77 -7.11 -7.22
N LYS A 109 -7.46 -8.26 -7.30
CA LYS A 109 -7.53 -9.21 -6.19
C LYS A 109 -6.17 -9.88 -5.95
N ASN A 110 -5.50 -10.27 -7.03
CA ASN A 110 -4.17 -10.89 -6.96
C ASN A 110 -3.11 -9.91 -6.44
N SER A 111 -3.16 -8.65 -6.89
CA SER A 111 -2.33 -7.57 -6.36
C SER A 111 -2.48 -7.41 -4.84
N LEU A 112 -3.73 -7.29 -4.37
CA LEU A 112 -3.99 -7.15 -2.94
C LEU A 112 -3.55 -8.39 -2.16
N ALA A 113 -3.74 -9.59 -2.69
CA ALA A 113 -3.26 -10.82 -2.06
C ALA A 113 -1.73 -10.82 -1.88
N LEU A 114 -0.97 -10.29 -2.84
CA LEU A 114 0.48 -10.19 -2.78
C LEU A 114 0.95 -9.13 -1.78
N VAL A 115 0.28 -7.96 -1.74
CA VAL A 115 0.53 -6.95 -0.70
C VAL A 115 0.31 -7.55 0.68
N LEU A 116 -0.82 -8.25 0.89
CA LEU A 116 -1.16 -8.88 2.17
C LEU A 116 -0.17 -9.98 2.56
N ALA A 117 0.32 -10.76 1.59
CA ALA A 117 1.32 -11.80 1.81
C ALA A 117 2.63 -11.22 2.38
N ALA A 118 3.07 -10.06 1.88
CA ALA A 118 4.25 -9.37 2.40
C ALA A 118 3.97 -8.56 3.68
N LEU A 119 2.74 -8.07 3.85
CA LEU A 119 2.33 -7.27 5.00
C LEU A 119 2.19 -8.13 6.27
N PHE A 120 1.68 -9.35 6.13
CA PHE A 120 1.48 -10.31 7.22
C PHE A 120 2.05 -11.69 6.86
N PRO A 121 3.38 -11.85 6.84
CA PRO A 121 3.96 -13.18 6.83
C PRO A 121 3.48 -13.96 8.08
N PRO A 122 3.13 -15.26 7.96
CA PRO A 122 2.58 -16.02 9.08
C PRO A 122 3.53 -16.06 10.28
N ALA A 123 3.05 -15.60 11.44
CA ALA A 123 3.70 -15.86 12.72
C ALA A 123 3.70 -17.38 13.01
N ALA A 124 4.54 -17.82 13.96
CA ALA A 124 4.72 -19.24 14.25
C ALA A 124 3.40 -19.97 14.53
N GLU A 125 2.47 -19.29 15.21
CA GLU A 125 1.14 -19.77 15.61
C GLU A 125 0.16 -19.89 14.43
N LEU A 126 0.31 -19.05 13.40
CA LEU A 126 -0.53 -19.04 12.20
C LEU A 126 0.09 -19.80 11.02
N ARG A 127 1.28 -20.36 11.21
CA ARG A 127 2.00 -21.10 10.17
C ARG A 127 1.39 -22.50 10.01
N TRP A 128 0.41 -22.59 9.12
CA TRP A 128 -0.25 -23.85 8.76
C TRP A 128 0.60 -24.75 7.84
N ASN A 129 1.57 -24.19 7.11
CA ASN A 129 2.46 -24.92 6.22
C ASN A 129 3.92 -24.49 6.42
N LYS A 130 4.80 -25.44 6.71
CA LYS A 130 6.23 -25.18 6.97
C LYS A 130 7.04 -24.81 5.71
N HIS A 131 6.52 -25.13 4.53
CA HIS A 131 7.17 -24.90 3.23
C HIS A 131 6.58 -23.70 2.47
N LEU A 132 5.55 -23.06 3.02
CA LEU A 132 4.87 -21.95 2.38
C LEU A 132 4.70 -20.81 3.40
N ASN A 133 5.47 -19.74 3.22
CA ASN A 133 5.42 -18.55 4.08
C ASN A 133 4.25 -17.63 3.69
N TRP A 134 3.04 -18.17 3.67
CA TRP A 134 1.81 -17.48 3.29
C TRP A 134 0.62 -18.06 4.06
N MET A 135 -0.35 -17.20 4.36
CA MET A 135 -1.65 -17.60 4.89
C MET A 135 -2.75 -16.82 4.17
N PRO A 136 -3.96 -17.40 4.05
CA PRO A 136 -5.08 -16.70 3.46
C PRO A 136 -5.53 -15.53 4.34
N ILE A 137 -5.73 -14.37 3.73
CA ILE A 137 -6.34 -13.19 4.33
C ILE A 137 -7.56 -12.81 3.47
N ASN A 138 -8.70 -12.54 4.11
CA ASN A 138 -9.95 -12.27 3.41
C ASN A 138 -9.85 -11.00 2.58
N ILE A 139 -10.29 -11.07 1.31
CA ILE A 139 -10.39 -9.92 0.41
C ILE A 139 -11.87 -9.70 0.07
N PHE A 140 -12.38 -8.55 0.44
CA PHE A 140 -13.73 -8.11 0.10
C PHE A 140 -13.78 -7.48 -1.28
N THR A 141 -14.92 -7.62 -1.95
CA THR A 141 -15.14 -7.06 -3.28
C THR A 141 -16.62 -6.86 -3.48
N ASP A 142 -16.99 -5.76 -4.13
CA ASP A 142 -18.37 -5.50 -4.50
C ASP A 142 -18.63 -6.02 -5.92
N PRO A 143 -19.85 -6.54 -6.19
CA PRO A 143 -20.26 -6.81 -7.57
C PRO A 143 -20.11 -5.55 -8.41
N ARG A 144 -19.60 -5.68 -9.64
CA ARG A 144 -19.32 -4.52 -10.53
C ARG A 144 -20.45 -3.48 -10.61
N PRO A 145 -21.74 -3.85 -10.77
CA PRO A 145 -22.84 -2.87 -10.82
C PRO A 145 -23.04 -2.09 -9.52
N LEU A 146 -22.51 -2.58 -8.39
CA LEU A 146 -22.63 -2.00 -7.06
C LEU A 146 -21.30 -1.40 -6.56
N ASP A 147 -20.22 -1.53 -7.34
CA ASP A 147 -18.88 -1.04 -6.98
C ASP A 147 -18.75 0.47 -7.25
N ALA A 148 -19.52 1.27 -6.51
CA ALA A 148 -19.49 2.73 -6.61
C ALA A 148 -18.14 3.32 -6.19
N LEU A 149 -17.36 2.60 -5.37
CA LEU A 149 -16.06 3.04 -4.88
C LEU A 149 -14.98 2.96 -5.97
N ASN A 150 -14.84 1.81 -6.64
CA ASN A 150 -13.77 1.57 -7.61
C ASN A 150 -14.23 1.69 -9.07
N LYS A 151 -15.55 1.65 -9.32
CA LYS A 151 -16.19 1.77 -10.64
C LYS A 151 -17.42 2.71 -10.58
N PRO A 152 -17.24 4.00 -10.25
CA PRO A 152 -18.33 4.95 -10.09
C PRO A 152 -19.13 5.26 -11.38
N ARG A 153 -18.62 4.85 -12.55
CA ARG A 153 -19.32 4.99 -13.84
C ARG A 153 -19.07 3.75 -14.67
N ASP A 154 -20.15 3.16 -15.18
CA ASP A 154 -20.05 2.37 -16.39
C ASP A 154 -19.70 3.34 -17.53
N CYS A 155 -18.62 3.10 -18.25
CA CYS A 155 -18.46 3.75 -19.54
C CYS A 155 -19.68 3.34 -20.37
N VAL A 156 -20.50 4.32 -20.77
CA VAL A 156 -21.51 4.10 -21.82
C VAL A 156 -20.72 3.56 -23.01
N LYS A 157 -20.97 2.29 -23.36
CA LYS A 157 -20.32 1.64 -24.49
C LYS A 157 -20.65 2.37 -25.78
#